data_AF-A0AAU1MYZ7-F1
#
_entry.id   AF-A0AAU1MYZ7-F1
#
_cell.length_a   1.000
_cell.length_b   1.000
_cell.length_c   1.000
_cell.angle_alpha   90.00
_cell.angle_beta   90.00
_cell.angle_gamma   90.00
#
_symmetry.space_group_name_H-M   'P 1'
#
loop_
_entity.id
_entity.type
_entity.pdbx_description
1 polymer ?
#
loop_
_entity_poly.entity_id
_entity_poly.type
_entity_poly.pdbx_seq_one_letter_code
_entity_poly.pdbx_strand_id
1 'polypeptide(L)'
;MGEQGHDQGGTVEPARPPLSAAQARAMTRVLREAMDDVRRTVAVLAAGVREAHGARVWVPLGYSSWDAYCQAEFGISRAQAYRLLDVARTLAAIHEAVDAGTALSHTRDTDPAALDYGLSQRALIAVSGRMDDVTELITCHLAALAHRGLHVLDEPTVRAVVRQVVRDVRTAPALPLPPADPSADPVLAALRAVVDELAAHTHQVGELMLEVAPAYLSDTDAAHVLAPLCEQSGEPLDHGLAARRYALTGDRRALHGIVL
;
A
#
# COMPACT_ATOMS: atom_id res chain seq x y z
N MET A 1 18.37 -15.17 73.84
CA MET A 1 18.34 -13.94 73.03
C MET A 1 18.01 -14.39 71.62
N GLY A 2 16.72 -14.39 71.29
CA GLY A 2 16.18 -15.04 70.09
C GLY A 2 16.17 -14.09 68.90
N GLU A 3 16.68 -14.57 67.77
CA GLU A 3 16.67 -13.89 66.49
C GLU A 3 15.24 -13.88 65.92
N GLN A 4 14.65 -12.70 65.77
CA GLN A 4 13.41 -12.49 65.03
C GLN A 4 13.76 -12.20 63.56
N GLY A 5 13.80 -13.25 62.75
CA GLY A 5 13.72 -13.12 61.30
C GLY A 5 12.34 -12.61 60.92
N HIS A 6 12.27 -11.38 60.39
CA HIS A 6 11.08 -10.86 59.73
C HIS A 6 10.85 -11.64 58.44
N ASP A 7 9.91 -12.56 58.51
CA ASP A 7 9.30 -13.27 57.40
C ASP A 7 8.59 -12.25 56.48
N GLN A 8 9.23 -11.91 55.36
CA GLN A 8 8.59 -11.17 54.28
C GLN A 8 7.65 -12.12 53.55
N GLY A 9 6.43 -12.25 54.08
CA GLY A 9 5.32 -12.95 53.43
C GLY A 9 5.03 -12.32 52.07
N GLY A 10 5.61 -12.91 51.02
CA GLY A 10 5.24 -12.66 49.64
C GLY A 10 3.76 -12.97 49.48
N THR A 11 2.96 -11.93 49.30
CA THR A 11 1.56 -12.03 48.93
C THR A 11 1.49 -12.57 47.51
N VAL A 12 1.45 -13.91 47.38
CA VAL A 12 1.12 -14.59 46.13
C VAL A 12 -0.35 -14.28 45.86
N GLU A 13 -0.60 -13.37 44.93
CA GLU A 13 -1.93 -13.08 44.42
C GLU A 13 -2.56 -14.40 43.93
N PRO A 14 -3.72 -14.82 44.46
CA PRO A 14 -4.33 -16.08 44.06
C PRO A 14 -4.67 -16.04 42.57
N ALA A 15 -4.13 -17.00 41.81
CA ALA A 15 -4.38 -17.11 40.39
C ALA A 15 -5.89 -17.16 40.12
N ARG A 16 -6.40 -16.16 39.39
CA ARG A 16 -7.82 -16.11 39.02
C ARG A 16 -8.22 -17.40 38.32
N PRO A 17 -9.38 -18.00 38.69
CA PRO A 17 -9.86 -19.19 38.03
C PRO A 17 -10.08 -18.93 36.53
N PRO A 18 -9.78 -19.91 35.66
CA PRO A 18 -9.97 -19.75 34.22
C PRO A 18 -11.45 -19.50 33.89
N LEU A 19 -11.69 -18.65 32.90
CA LEU A 19 -13.04 -18.33 32.42
C LEU A 19 -13.77 -19.60 31.95
N SER A 20 -15.07 -19.68 32.21
CA SER A 20 -15.91 -20.70 31.57
C SER A 20 -15.92 -20.53 30.05
N ALA A 21 -16.19 -21.60 29.30
CA ALA A 21 -16.24 -21.55 27.84
C ALA A 21 -17.25 -20.51 27.30
N ALA A 22 -18.37 -20.29 27.99
CA ALA A 22 -19.34 -19.26 27.63
C ALA A 22 -18.78 -17.84 27.80
N GLN A 23 -18.10 -17.57 28.92
CA GLN A 23 -17.44 -16.29 29.17
C GLN A 23 -16.28 -16.05 28.20
N ALA A 24 -15.49 -17.08 27.90
CA ALA A 24 -14.40 -16.99 26.91
C ALA A 24 -14.94 -16.67 25.51
N ARG A 25 -16.06 -17.30 25.08
CA ARG A 25 -16.71 -16.99 23.80
C ARG A 25 -17.26 -15.56 23.75
N ALA A 26 -17.88 -15.10 24.84
CA ALA A 26 -18.38 -13.73 24.94
C ALA A 26 -17.24 -12.71 24.87
N MET A 27 -16.16 -12.92 25.63
CA MET A 27 -14.94 -12.11 25.60
C MET A 27 -14.33 -12.07 24.20
N THR A 28 -14.26 -13.23 23.54
CA THR A 28 -13.74 -13.31 22.16
C THR A 28 -14.59 -12.51 21.18
N ARG A 29 -15.92 -12.46 21.37
CA ARG A 29 -16.81 -11.66 20.52
C ARG A 29 -16.54 -10.16 20.69
N VAL A 30 -16.44 -9.69 21.93
CA VAL A 30 -16.09 -8.30 22.25
C VAL A 30 -14.75 -7.92 21.64
N LEU A 31 -13.74 -8.79 21.74
CA LEU A 31 -12.44 -8.56 21.11
C LEU A 31 -12.53 -8.49 19.58
N ARG A 32 -13.37 -9.31 18.94
CA ARG A 32 -13.60 -9.21 17.49
C ARG A 32 -14.25 -7.90 17.10
N GLU A 33 -15.30 -7.49 17.82
CA GLU A 33 -15.99 -6.21 17.58
C GLU A 33 -15.01 -5.03 17.72
N ALA A 34 -14.21 -5.00 18.79
CA ALA A 34 -13.20 -3.96 18.99
C ALA A 34 -12.14 -3.95 17.87
N MET A 35 -11.71 -5.13 17.39
CA MET A 35 -10.78 -5.21 16.26
C MET A 35 -11.41 -4.70 14.96
N ASP A 36 -12.69 -4.95 14.74
CA ASP A 36 -13.41 -4.46 13.56
C ASP A 36 -13.59 -2.92 13.61
N ASP A 37 -13.82 -2.34 14.79
CA ASP A 37 -13.87 -0.88 14.98
C ASP A 37 -12.51 -0.21 14.72
N VAL A 38 -11.42 -0.83 15.19
CA VAL A 38 -10.05 -0.36 14.88
C VAL A 38 -9.82 -0.35 13.37
N ARG A 39 -10.24 -1.40 12.66
CA ARG A 39 -10.08 -1.48 11.21
C ARG A 39 -10.89 -0.44 10.47
N ARG A 40 -12.14 -0.20 10.87
CA ARG A 40 -12.97 0.88 10.31
C ARG A 40 -12.31 2.24 10.49
N THR A 41 -11.76 2.49 11.68
CA THR A 41 -11.02 3.73 11.98
C THR A 41 -9.78 3.89 11.09
N VAL A 42 -9.05 2.80 10.84
CA VAL A 42 -7.89 2.79 9.94
C VAL A 42 -8.30 3.07 8.49
N ALA A 43 -9.43 2.53 8.02
CA ALA A 43 -9.94 2.80 6.68
C ALA A 43 -10.30 4.29 6.50
N VAL A 44 -11.00 4.88 7.49
CA VAL A 44 -11.31 6.32 7.51
C VAL A 44 -10.03 7.16 7.51
N LEU A 45 -9.06 6.81 8.36
CA LEU A 45 -7.75 7.48 8.38
C LEU A 45 -7.05 7.39 7.03
N ALA A 46 -7.04 6.22 6.40
CA ALA A 46 -6.41 6.02 5.10
C ALA A 46 -7.06 6.88 4.01
N ALA A 47 -8.40 6.95 3.98
CA ALA A 47 -9.13 7.83 3.08
C ALA A 47 -8.78 9.31 3.32
N GLY A 48 -8.80 9.75 4.58
CA GLY A 48 -8.45 11.13 4.95
C GLY A 48 -7.00 11.49 4.61
N VAL A 49 -6.05 10.56 4.80
CA VAL A 49 -4.64 10.72 4.39
C VAL A 49 -4.52 10.89 2.88
N ARG A 50 -5.26 10.09 2.09
CA ARG A 50 -5.26 10.20 0.62
C ARG A 50 -5.85 11.54 0.18
N GLU A 51 -6.97 11.94 0.75
CA GLU A 51 -7.64 13.20 0.43
C GLU A 51 -6.76 14.40 0.80
N ALA A 52 -6.22 14.41 2.02
CA ALA A 52 -5.29 15.43 2.48
C ALA A 52 -4.05 15.52 1.55
N HIS A 53 -3.57 14.36 1.08
CA HIS A 53 -2.45 14.31 0.15
C HIS A 53 -2.80 14.77 -1.25
N GLY A 54 -3.96 14.39 -1.78
CA GLY A 54 -4.46 14.87 -3.07
C GLY A 54 -4.74 16.37 -3.07
N ALA A 55 -5.32 16.89 -1.98
CA ALA A 55 -5.57 18.31 -1.77
C ALA A 55 -4.32 19.11 -1.41
N ARG A 56 -3.17 18.43 -1.18
CA ARG A 56 -1.88 19.01 -0.81
C ARG A 56 -1.99 19.96 0.39
N VAL A 57 -2.68 19.54 1.46
CA VAL A 57 -3.00 20.40 2.63
C VAL A 57 -1.78 21.08 3.26
N TRP A 58 -0.58 20.52 3.09
CA TRP A 58 0.67 21.09 3.58
C TRP A 58 1.05 22.41 2.89
N VAL A 59 0.66 22.62 1.63
CA VAL A 59 0.98 23.83 0.85
C VAL A 59 0.30 25.09 1.42
N PRO A 60 -1.04 25.14 1.56
CA PRO A 60 -1.69 26.31 2.16
C PRO A 60 -1.34 26.50 3.64
N LEU A 61 -0.91 25.43 4.32
CA LEU A 61 -0.42 25.48 5.70
C LEU A 61 1.05 25.92 5.83
N GLY A 62 1.76 26.14 4.70
CA GLY A 62 3.11 26.70 4.69
C GLY A 62 4.23 25.68 4.93
N TYR A 63 3.93 24.38 4.86
CA TYR A 63 4.93 23.32 4.97
C TYR A 63 5.57 23.02 3.60
N SER A 64 6.88 22.77 3.59
CA SER A 64 7.66 22.53 2.37
C SER A 64 7.32 21.19 1.69
N SER A 65 6.88 20.19 2.45
CA SER A 65 6.58 18.86 1.94
C SER A 65 5.54 18.12 2.80
N TRP A 66 5.01 17.03 2.25
CA TRP A 66 4.13 16.11 2.97
C TRP A 66 4.79 15.53 4.23
N ASP A 67 6.09 15.19 4.16
CA ASP A 67 6.80 14.64 5.31
C ASP A 67 7.06 15.71 6.39
N ALA A 68 7.36 16.96 6.00
CA ALA A 68 7.49 18.07 6.94
C ALA A 68 6.17 18.33 7.68
N TYR A 69 5.05 18.31 6.96
CA TYR A 69 3.71 18.39 7.54
C TYR A 69 3.42 17.22 8.49
N CYS A 70 3.66 15.99 8.05
CA CYS A 70 3.39 14.81 8.88
C CYS A 70 4.24 14.75 10.15
N GLN A 71 5.50 15.17 10.04
CA GLN A 71 6.41 15.23 11.19
C GLN A 71 6.00 16.33 12.16
N ALA A 72 5.56 17.50 11.66
CA ALA A 72 5.15 18.63 12.50
C ALA A 72 3.79 18.41 13.17
N GLU A 73 2.78 17.93 12.44
CA GLU A 73 1.41 17.82 12.95
C GLU A 73 1.15 16.50 13.67
N PHE A 74 1.79 15.41 13.24
CA PHE A 74 1.50 14.06 13.75
C PHE A 74 2.70 13.39 14.42
N GLY A 75 3.89 13.99 14.36
CA GLY A 75 5.10 13.43 14.96
C GLY A 75 5.58 12.14 14.30
N ILE A 76 5.14 11.83 13.08
CA ILE A 76 5.47 10.58 12.40
C ILE A 76 6.62 10.76 11.41
N SER A 77 7.50 9.76 11.36
CA SER A 77 8.63 9.75 10.43
C SER A 77 8.17 9.75 8.96
N ARG A 78 9.04 10.25 8.07
CA ARG A 78 8.85 10.18 6.60
C ARG A 78 8.46 8.77 6.14
N ALA A 79 9.19 7.74 6.57
CA ALA A 79 8.92 6.36 6.17
C ALA A 79 7.53 5.88 6.61
N GLN A 80 7.05 6.33 7.77
CA GLN A 80 5.69 6.02 8.25
C GLN A 80 4.63 6.80 7.49
N ALA A 81 4.88 8.08 7.17
CA ALA A 81 3.97 8.91 6.39
C ALA A 81 3.72 8.35 4.98
N TYR A 82 4.76 7.92 4.27
CA TYR A 82 4.62 7.30 2.96
C TYR A 82 4.02 5.88 3.03
N ARG A 83 4.33 5.11 4.08
CA ARG A 83 3.68 3.81 4.31
C ARG A 83 2.16 3.94 4.49
N LEU A 84 1.69 5.00 5.14
CA LEU A 84 0.25 5.27 5.26
C LEU A 84 -0.38 5.58 3.89
N LEU A 85 0.32 6.33 3.04
CA LEU A 85 -0.12 6.57 1.66
C LEU A 85 -0.21 5.27 0.85
N ASP A 86 0.77 4.38 0.95
CA ASP A 86 0.75 3.11 0.22
C ASP A 86 -0.43 2.23 0.65
N VAL A 87 -0.69 2.17 1.96
CA VAL A 87 -1.86 1.48 2.52
C VAL A 87 -3.16 2.09 2.00
N ALA A 88 -3.24 3.42 1.97
CA ALA A 88 -4.41 4.14 1.48
C ALA A 88 -4.67 3.93 -0.02
N ARG A 89 -3.63 3.97 -0.85
CA ARG A 89 -3.70 3.68 -2.29
C ARG A 89 -4.14 2.25 -2.55
N THR A 90 -3.57 1.30 -1.83
CA THR A 90 -3.93 -0.13 -1.93
C THR A 90 -5.41 -0.34 -1.59
N LEU A 91 -5.88 0.24 -0.48
CA LEU A 91 -7.29 0.15 -0.08
C LEU A 91 -8.24 0.81 -1.09
N ALA A 92 -7.82 1.94 -1.67
CA ALA A 92 -8.60 2.65 -2.69
C ALA A 92 -8.78 1.79 -3.95
N ALA A 93 -7.69 1.25 -4.48
CA ALA A 93 -7.74 0.41 -5.67
C ALA A 93 -8.57 -0.87 -5.45
N ILE A 94 -8.51 -1.47 -4.26
CA ILE A 94 -9.39 -2.60 -3.91
C ILE A 94 -10.87 -2.16 -3.91
N HIS A 95 -11.21 -1.00 -3.36
CA HIS A 95 -12.58 -0.48 -3.39
C HIS A 95 -13.05 -0.23 -4.83
N GLU A 96 -12.23 0.44 -5.65
CA GLU A 96 -12.56 0.70 -7.05
C GLU A 96 -12.75 -0.60 -7.85
N ALA A 97 -11.93 -1.63 -7.60
CA ALA A 97 -12.08 -2.95 -8.20
C ALA A 97 -13.40 -3.63 -7.80
N VAL A 98 -13.77 -3.52 -6.52
CA VAL A 98 -15.05 -4.03 -6.01
C VAL A 98 -16.21 -3.27 -6.63
N ASP A 99 -16.15 -1.94 -6.68
CA ASP A 99 -17.18 -1.10 -7.29
C ASP A 99 -17.33 -1.43 -8.78
N ALA A 100 -16.23 -1.58 -9.53
CA ALA A 100 -16.26 -2.00 -10.92
C ALA A 100 -16.87 -3.40 -11.12
N GLY A 101 -16.50 -4.36 -10.26
CA GLY A 101 -17.03 -5.73 -10.30
C GLY A 101 -18.49 -5.85 -9.85
N THR A 102 -18.95 -4.94 -8.99
CA THR A 102 -20.32 -4.92 -8.45
C THR A 102 -21.26 -3.97 -9.18
N ALA A 103 -20.77 -2.98 -9.93
CA ALA A 103 -21.59 -2.11 -10.78
C ALA A 103 -22.39 -2.88 -11.85
N LEU A 104 -21.94 -4.11 -12.18
CA LEU A 104 -22.66 -5.08 -13.02
C LEU A 104 -23.85 -5.76 -12.31
N SER A 105 -23.93 -5.66 -10.98
CA SER A 105 -25.05 -6.09 -10.15
C SER A 105 -25.75 -4.85 -9.59
N HIS A 106 -26.85 -4.43 -10.24
CA HIS A 106 -27.57 -3.24 -9.83
C HIS A 106 -28.05 -3.30 -8.37
N THR A 107 -27.85 -2.17 -7.68
CA THR A 107 -28.29 -1.77 -6.33
C THR A 107 -27.33 -2.11 -5.19
N ARG A 108 -26.35 -1.22 -4.98
CA ARG A 108 -25.86 -0.94 -3.63
C ARG A 108 -25.58 0.55 -3.45
N ASP A 109 -26.39 1.18 -2.60
CA ASP A 109 -26.11 2.48 -2.00
C ASP A 109 -25.34 2.19 -0.70
N THR A 110 -24.04 1.92 -0.82
CA THR A 110 -23.17 1.72 0.33
C THR A 110 -21.96 2.59 0.13
N ASP A 111 -21.71 3.46 1.10
CA ASP A 111 -20.55 4.32 1.13
C ASP A 111 -19.29 3.45 0.95
N PRO A 112 -18.50 3.64 -0.12
CA PRO A 112 -17.29 2.86 -0.37
C PRO A 112 -16.28 3.04 0.76
N ALA A 113 -16.36 4.10 1.58
CA ALA A 113 -15.51 4.23 2.77
C ALA A 113 -15.87 3.23 3.91
N ALA A 114 -17.02 2.55 3.84
CA ALA A 114 -17.55 1.72 4.93
C ALA A 114 -17.18 0.23 4.84
N LEU A 115 -16.67 -0.26 3.70
CA LEU A 115 -16.36 -1.68 3.53
C LEU A 115 -15.02 -2.03 4.17
N ASP A 116 -15.06 -2.48 5.43
CA ASP A 116 -13.93 -3.15 6.06
C ASP A 116 -13.77 -4.57 5.49
N TYR A 117 -12.80 -4.72 4.57
CA TYR A 117 -12.43 -6.04 4.06
C TYR A 117 -11.75 -6.94 5.11
N GLY A 118 -11.47 -6.44 6.31
CA GLY A 118 -10.77 -7.14 7.39
C GLY A 118 -9.33 -7.48 7.07
N LEU A 119 -8.70 -6.69 6.21
CA LEU A 119 -7.31 -6.87 5.79
C LEU A 119 -6.37 -6.22 6.81
N SER A 120 -5.29 -6.93 7.16
CA SER A 120 -4.24 -6.34 8.00
C SER A 120 -3.38 -5.37 7.19
N GLN A 121 -2.81 -4.35 7.85
CA GLN A 121 -1.84 -3.44 7.23
C GLN A 121 -0.69 -4.18 6.53
N ARG A 122 -0.19 -5.26 7.14
CA ARG A 122 0.85 -6.12 6.55
C ARG A 122 0.40 -6.79 5.26
N ALA A 123 -0.87 -7.19 5.18
CA ALA A 123 -1.42 -7.80 3.96
C ALA A 123 -1.51 -6.76 2.84
N LEU A 124 -1.96 -5.54 3.16
CA LEU A 124 -2.04 -4.43 2.21
C LEU A 124 -0.65 -4.06 1.67
N ILE A 125 0.34 -3.91 2.54
CA ILE A 125 1.73 -3.64 2.13
C ILE A 125 2.30 -4.79 1.28
N ALA A 126 1.97 -6.03 1.60
CA ALA A 126 2.49 -7.18 0.86
C ALA A 126 1.97 -7.28 -0.58
N VAL A 127 0.80 -6.71 -0.87
CA VAL A 127 0.19 -6.74 -2.22
C VAL A 127 0.31 -5.42 -2.96
N SER A 128 0.84 -4.36 -2.34
CA SER A 128 0.90 -3.02 -2.95
C SER A 128 1.71 -2.98 -4.25
N GLY A 129 2.73 -3.85 -4.41
CA GLY A 129 3.51 -3.99 -5.64
C GLY A 129 2.89 -4.89 -6.72
N ARG A 130 1.71 -5.48 -6.48
CA ARG A 130 1.00 -6.39 -7.39
C ARG A 130 -0.47 -6.01 -7.52
N MET A 131 -0.75 -4.71 -7.53
CA MET A 131 -2.12 -4.21 -7.48
C MET A 131 -2.93 -4.51 -8.73
N ASP A 132 -2.29 -4.60 -9.90
CA ASP A 132 -2.96 -4.99 -11.14
C ASP A 132 -3.53 -6.41 -11.03
N ASP A 133 -2.73 -7.37 -10.54
CA ASP A 133 -3.17 -8.75 -10.27
C ASP A 133 -4.38 -8.78 -9.32
N VAL A 134 -4.32 -7.99 -8.24
CA VAL A 134 -5.38 -7.94 -7.22
C VAL A 134 -6.68 -7.39 -7.82
N THR A 135 -6.60 -6.26 -8.52
CA THR A 135 -7.76 -5.59 -9.13
C THR A 135 -8.41 -6.47 -10.20
N GLU A 136 -7.60 -7.10 -11.06
CA GLU A 136 -8.09 -8.02 -12.09
C GLU A 136 -8.78 -9.23 -11.47
N LEU A 137 -8.16 -9.89 -10.49
CA LEU A 137 -8.72 -11.07 -9.84
C LEU A 137 -10.01 -10.77 -9.08
N ILE A 138 -10.10 -9.62 -8.39
CA ILE A 138 -11.33 -9.17 -7.72
C ILE A 138 -12.44 -8.97 -8.75
N THR A 139 -12.18 -8.19 -9.80
CA THR A 139 -13.17 -7.87 -10.83
C THR A 139 -13.67 -9.14 -11.52
N CYS A 140 -12.76 -10.03 -11.92
CA CYS A 140 -13.08 -11.31 -12.54
C CYS A 140 -13.90 -12.22 -11.62
N HIS A 141 -13.53 -12.36 -10.34
CA HIS A 141 -14.29 -13.20 -9.40
C HIS A 141 -15.70 -12.69 -9.16
N LEU A 142 -15.86 -11.38 -8.94
CA LEU A 142 -17.16 -10.77 -8.69
C LEU A 142 -18.06 -10.87 -9.93
N ALA A 143 -17.50 -10.60 -11.12
CA ALA A 143 -18.21 -10.79 -12.39
C ALA A 143 -18.66 -12.25 -12.60
N ALA A 144 -17.78 -13.22 -12.30
CA ALA A 144 -18.11 -14.64 -12.39
C ALA A 144 -19.22 -15.07 -11.42
N LEU A 145 -19.24 -14.52 -10.20
CA LEU A 145 -20.32 -14.77 -9.23
C LEU A 145 -21.65 -14.17 -9.69
N ALA A 146 -21.64 -12.95 -10.23
CA ALA A 146 -22.82 -12.31 -10.80
C ALA A 146 -23.40 -13.13 -11.98
N HIS A 147 -22.53 -13.65 -12.86
CA HIS A 147 -22.93 -14.51 -13.99
C HIS A 147 -23.51 -15.86 -13.56
N ARG A 148 -23.19 -16.35 -12.35
CA ARG A 148 -23.72 -17.61 -11.79
C ARG A 148 -25.08 -17.44 -11.09
N GLY A 149 -25.73 -16.29 -11.21
CA GLY A 149 -27.10 -16.05 -10.73
C GLY A 149 -27.19 -15.41 -9.35
N LEU A 150 -26.08 -14.99 -8.74
CA LEU A 150 -26.09 -14.14 -7.55
C LEU A 150 -26.23 -12.67 -7.97
N HIS A 151 -27.45 -12.26 -8.31
CA HIS A 151 -27.74 -10.89 -8.73
C HIS A 151 -27.54 -9.84 -7.63
N VAL A 152 -27.52 -10.27 -6.36
CA VAL A 152 -27.19 -9.41 -5.21
C VAL A 152 -26.00 -10.03 -4.47
N LEU A 153 -24.85 -9.37 -4.57
CA LEU A 153 -23.67 -9.73 -3.80
C LEU A 153 -23.78 -9.06 -2.42
N ASP A 154 -24.01 -9.86 -1.39
CA ASP A 154 -24.05 -9.38 -0.02
C ASP A 154 -22.64 -9.02 0.47
N GLU A 155 -22.58 -8.16 1.48
CA GLU A 155 -21.31 -7.68 2.04
C GLU A 155 -20.35 -8.79 2.50
N PRO A 156 -20.81 -9.85 3.19
CA PRO A 156 -19.91 -10.91 3.63
C PRO A 156 -19.33 -11.69 2.45
N THR A 157 -20.06 -11.87 1.35
CA THR A 157 -19.53 -12.50 0.13
C THR A 157 -18.45 -11.65 -0.50
N VAL A 158 -18.69 -10.36 -0.72
CA VAL A 158 -17.67 -9.45 -1.28
C VAL A 158 -16.42 -9.44 -0.41
N ARG A 159 -16.60 -9.35 0.91
CA ARG A 159 -15.50 -9.40 1.88
C ARG A 159 -14.72 -10.71 1.81
N ALA A 160 -15.40 -11.84 1.67
CA ALA A 160 -14.75 -13.14 1.52
C ALA A 160 -13.93 -13.24 0.23
N VAL A 161 -14.47 -12.74 -0.89
CA VAL A 161 -13.75 -12.69 -2.17
C VAL A 161 -12.49 -11.85 -2.06
N VAL A 162 -12.59 -10.63 -1.54
CA VAL A 162 -11.41 -9.74 -1.39
C VAL A 162 -10.36 -10.38 -0.49
N ARG A 163 -10.75 -10.96 0.65
CA ARG A 163 -9.81 -11.68 1.54
C ARG A 163 -9.15 -12.86 0.85
N GLN A 164 -9.91 -13.60 0.05
CA GLN A 164 -9.40 -14.75 -0.68
C GLN A 164 -8.41 -14.31 -1.75
N VAL A 165 -8.74 -13.32 -2.58
CA VAL A 165 -7.83 -12.78 -3.61
C VAL A 165 -6.55 -12.23 -2.98
N VAL A 166 -6.64 -11.40 -1.94
CA VAL A 166 -5.45 -10.85 -1.27
C VAL A 166 -4.60 -11.96 -0.65
N ARG A 167 -5.23 -12.99 -0.08
CA ARG A 167 -4.52 -14.17 0.41
C ARG A 167 -3.83 -14.88 -0.74
N ASP A 168 -4.53 -15.13 -1.83
CA ASP A 168 -4.03 -15.85 -3.00
C ASP A 168 -2.88 -15.11 -3.66
N VAL A 169 -2.96 -13.79 -3.84
CA VAL A 169 -1.83 -12.99 -4.36
C VAL A 169 -0.64 -13.06 -3.42
N ARG A 170 -0.85 -13.00 -2.09
CA ARG A 170 0.23 -13.06 -1.10
C ARG A 170 0.86 -14.44 -0.96
N THR A 171 0.08 -15.51 -1.11
CA THR A 171 0.55 -16.90 -1.00
C THR A 171 0.90 -17.52 -2.34
N ALA A 172 0.43 -16.94 -3.44
CA ALA A 172 0.93 -17.26 -4.76
C ALA A 172 2.43 -16.98 -4.69
N PRO A 173 3.28 -17.98 -4.98
CA PRO A 173 4.66 -17.68 -5.26
C PRO A 173 4.63 -16.53 -6.26
N ALA A 174 5.37 -15.44 -5.99
CA ALA A 174 5.70 -14.47 -7.04
C ALA A 174 6.10 -15.35 -8.23
N LEU A 175 5.30 -15.28 -9.30
CA LEU A 175 5.21 -16.34 -10.31
C LEU A 175 6.57 -17.01 -10.47
N PRO A 176 6.70 -18.34 -10.29
CA PRO A 176 7.95 -18.97 -10.68
C PRO A 176 8.15 -18.53 -12.13
N LEU A 177 9.29 -17.87 -12.37
CA LEU A 177 9.80 -17.74 -13.72
C LEU A 177 9.54 -19.08 -14.41
N PRO A 178 8.92 -19.10 -15.61
CA PRO A 178 8.53 -20.33 -16.29
C PRO A 178 9.66 -21.35 -16.18
N PRO A 179 9.34 -22.65 -15.98
CA PRO A 179 10.31 -23.67 -15.58
C PRO A 179 11.56 -23.45 -16.39
N ALA A 180 12.68 -23.22 -15.68
CA ALA A 180 13.95 -22.94 -16.31
C ALA A 180 14.09 -23.92 -17.47
N ASP A 181 13.94 -23.38 -18.68
CA ASP A 181 14.63 -23.93 -19.81
C ASP A 181 16.04 -24.17 -19.26
N PRO A 182 16.65 -25.36 -19.42
CA PRO A 182 18.00 -25.65 -18.90
C PRO A 182 19.09 -24.67 -19.43
N SER A 183 18.68 -23.60 -20.10
CA SER A 183 19.40 -22.44 -20.59
C SER A 183 19.29 -21.16 -19.71
N ALA A 184 18.68 -21.16 -18.52
CA ALA A 184 18.71 -20.00 -17.63
C ALA A 184 20.11 -19.86 -16.98
N ASP A 185 21.05 -19.32 -17.75
CA ASP A 185 22.40 -18.98 -17.34
C ASP A 185 22.35 -18.16 -16.03
N PRO A 186 22.97 -18.61 -14.93
CA PRO A 186 23.04 -17.84 -13.68
C PRO A 186 23.64 -16.44 -13.89
N VAL A 187 24.47 -16.26 -14.93
CA VAL A 187 24.98 -14.96 -15.36
C VAL A 187 23.83 -14.06 -15.83
N LEU A 188 22.88 -14.58 -16.61
CA LEU A 188 21.73 -13.81 -17.08
C LEU A 188 20.80 -13.40 -15.93
N ALA A 189 20.64 -14.26 -14.91
CA ALA A 189 19.88 -13.92 -13.71
C ALA A 189 20.56 -12.80 -12.90
N ALA A 190 21.88 -12.88 -12.72
CA ALA A 190 22.66 -11.82 -12.08
C ALA A 190 22.58 -10.50 -12.86
N LEU A 191 22.66 -10.56 -14.20
CA LEU A 191 22.51 -9.38 -15.06
C LEU A 191 21.13 -8.72 -14.90
N ARG A 192 20.05 -9.49 -14.80
CA ARG A 192 18.70 -8.93 -14.57
C ARG A 192 18.59 -8.22 -13.23
N ALA A 193 19.16 -8.79 -12.16
CA ALA A 193 19.17 -8.14 -10.85
C ALA A 193 19.93 -6.80 -10.88
N VAL A 194 21.07 -6.75 -11.59
CA VAL A 194 21.81 -5.50 -11.80
C VAL A 194 20.99 -4.48 -12.60
N VAL A 195 20.23 -4.91 -13.62
CA VAL A 195 19.33 -4.04 -14.38
C VAL A 195 18.20 -3.49 -13.51
N ASP A 196 17.63 -4.31 -12.63
CA ASP A 196 16.58 -3.87 -11.70
C ASP A 196 17.12 -2.88 -10.65
N GLU A 197 18.31 -3.12 -10.14
CA GLU A 197 19.00 -2.19 -9.23
C GLU A 197 19.31 -0.86 -9.92
N LEU A 198 19.80 -0.91 -11.17
CA LEU A 198 20.03 0.27 -11.98
C LEU A 198 18.72 1.05 -12.22
N ALA A 199 17.62 0.36 -12.55
CA ALA A 199 16.32 0.99 -12.70
C ALA A 199 15.84 1.63 -11.39
N ALA A 200 16.03 0.98 -10.23
CA ALA A 200 15.71 1.58 -8.94
C ALA A 200 16.53 2.84 -8.66
N HIS A 201 17.83 2.83 -9.01
CA HIS A 201 18.69 4.00 -8.91
C HIS A 201 18.24 5.13 -9.84
N THR A 202 17.91 4.83 -11.10
CA THR A 202 17.40 5.84 -12.05
C THR A 202 16.07 6.44 -11.60
N HIS A 203 15.21 5.68 -10.92
CA HIS A 203 14.00 6.23 -10.30
C HIS A 203 14.34 7.25 -9.20
N GLN A 204 15.35 6.98 -8.37
CA GLN A 204 15.79 7.92 -7.34
C GLN A 204 16.35 9.20 -7.96
N VAL A 205 17.12 9.08 -9.04
CA VAL A 205 17.59 10.25 -9.81
C VAL A 205 16.39 11.03 -10.37
N GLY A 206 15.39 10.34 -10.92
CA GLY A 206 14.16 10.96 -11.43
C GLY A 206 13.36 11.73 -10.37
N GLU A 207 13.30 11.22 -9.13
CA GLU A 207 12.71 11.94 -8.00
C GLU A 207 13.45 13.25 -7.71
N LEU A 208 14.78 13.25 -7.75
CA LEU A 208 15.58 14.48 -7.61
C LEU A 208 15.33 15.45 -8.77
N MET A 209 15.19 14.94 -10.00
CA MET A 209 14.83 15.77 -11.16
C MET A 209 13.44 16.40 -10.98
N LEU A 210 12.50 15.72 -10.30
CA LEU A 210 11.17 16.25 -10.00
C LEU A 210 11.16 17.33 -8.91
N GLU A 211 12.13 17.31 -8.00
CA GLU A 211 12.31 18.40 -7.04
C GLU A 211 12.71 19.70 -7.74
N VAL A 212 13.53 19.60 -8.79
CA VAL A 212 14.04 20.75 -9.55
C VAL A 212 13.10 21.18 -10.68
N ALA A 213 12.54 20.21 -11.43
CA ALA A 213 11.56 20.43 -12.49
C ALA A 213 10.27 19.65 -12.19
N PRO A 214 9.29 20.27 -11.49
CA PRO A 214 8.10 19.57 -11.02
C PRO A 214 7.20 19.04 -12.14
N ALA A 215 6.35 18.07 -11.82
CA ALA A 215 5.44 17.36 -12.75
C ALA A 215 4.53 18.25 -13.60
N TYR A 216 4.18 19.45 -13.13
CA TYR A 216 3.31 20.39 -13.86
C TYR A 216 4.03 21.10 -15.02
N LEU A 217 5.37 21.06 -15.04
CA LEU A 217 6.14 21.59 -16.15
C LEU A 217 6.05 20.63 -17.33
N SER A 218 5.83 21.19 -18.51
CA SER A 218 6.02 20.46 -19.76
C SER A 218 7.47 19.98 -19.88
N ASP A 219 7.75 18.98 -20.71
CA ASP A 219 9.13 18.54 -20.92
C ASP A 219 10.01 19.66 -21.51
N THR A 220 9.43 20.58 -22.29
CA THR A 220 10.15 21.75 -22.84
C THR A 220 10.53 22.75 -21.75
N ASP A 221 9.64 23.01 -20.78
CA ASP A 221 9.92 23.90 -19.67
C ASP A 221 10.86 23.24 -18.65
N ALA A 222 10.65 21.94 -18.38
CA ALA A 222 11.53 21.13 -17.54
C ALA A 222 12.95 21.08 -18.11
N ALA A 223 13.10 20.99 -19.43
CA ALA A 223 14.42 21.01 -20.09
C ALA A 223 15.20 22.29 -19.76
N HIS A 224 14.54 23.45 -19.76
CA HIS A 224 15.19 24.72 -19.41
C HIS A 224 15.64 24.77 -17.96
N VAL A 225 14.85 24.20 -17.05
CA VAL A 225 15.13 24.21 -15.62
C VAL A 225 16.20 23.16 -15.24
N LEU A 226 16.22 22.02 -15.93
CA LEU A 226 17.16 20.92 -15.66
C LEU A 226 18.52 21.09 -16.36
N ALA A 227 18.59 21.84 -17.47
CA ALA A 227 19.85 22.00 -18.23
C ALA A 227 21.06 22.39 -17.37
N PRO A 228 20.98 23.39 -16.46
CA PRO A 228 22.13 23.76 -15.62
C PRO A 228 22.55 22.66 -14.64
N LEU A 229 21.59 21.89 -14.11
CA LEU A 229 21.86 20.79 -13.19
C LEU A 229 22.54 19.62 -13.92
N CYS A 230 22.02 19.26 -15.09
CA CYS A 230 22.57 18.21 -15.94
C CYS A 230 24.00 18.55 -16.41
N GLU A 231 24.26 19.81 -16.78
CA GLU A 231 25.60 20.28 -17.12
C GLU A 231 26.58 20.16 -15.94
N GLN A 232 26.14 20.49 -14.72
CA GLN A 232 26.97 20.39 -13.51
C GLN A 232 27.25 18.95 -13.09
N SER A 233 26.28 18.05 -13.27
CA SER A 233 26.45 16.62 -12.97
C SER A 233 27.16 15.85 -14.08
N GLY A 234 27.36 16.45 -15.25
CA GLY A 234 27.91 15.78 -16.44
C GLY A 234 26.93 14.78 -17.07
N GLU A 235 25.64 14.87 -16.75
CA GLU A 235 24.61 13.98 -17.28
C GLU A 235 23.96 14.60 -18.53
N PRO A 236 23.66 13.81 -19.57
CA PRO A 236 22.92 14.31 -20.72
C PRO A 236 21.52 14.80 -20.30
N LEU A 237 21.08 15.95 -20.83
CA LEU A 237 19.75 16.49 -20.52
C LEU A 237 18.62 15.50 -20.84
N ASP A 238 18.75 14.77 -21.94
CA ASP A 238 17.79 13.72 -22.32
C ASP A 238 17.68 12.62 -21.25
N HIS A 239 18.79 12.29 -20.58
CA HIS A 239 18.80 11.33 -19.48
C HIS A 239 18.04 11.89 -18.28
N GLY A 240 18.27 13.16 -17.92
CA GLY A 240 17.54 13.83 -16.84
C GLY A 240 16.03 13.88 -17.09
N LEU A 241 15.62 14.22 -18.31
CA LEU A 241 14.20 14.23 -18.71
C LEU A 241 13.58 12.82 -18.73
N ALA A 242 14.33 11.82 -19.19
CA ALA A 242 13.88 10.43 -19.20
C ALA A 242 13.72 9.87 -17.78
N ALA A 243 14.68 10.14 -16.88
CA ALA A 243 14.58 9.78 -15.47
C ALA A 243 13.40 10.47 -14.78
N ARG A 244 13.18 11.76 -15.07
CA ARG A 244 12.00 12.52 -14.61
C ARG A 244 10.68 11.87 -15.04
N ARG A 245 10.53 11.53 -16.33
CA ARG A 245 9.34 10.83 -16.85
C ARG A 245 9.15 9.46 -16.22
N TYR A 246 10.24 8.73 -16.02
CA TYR A 246 10.20 7.42 -15.38
C TYR A 246 9.73 7.52 -13.92
N ALA A 247 10.21 8.50 -13.14
CA ALA A 247 9.71 8.73 -11.78
C ALA A 247 8.22 9.15 -11.75
N LEU A 248 7.75 9.89 -12.76
CA LEU A 248 6.33 10.25 -12.85
C LEU A 248 5.40 9.08 -13.14
N THR A 249 5.83 8.16 -14.00
CA THR A 249 4.96 7.14 -14.60
C THR A 249 5.21 5.73 -14.03
N GLY A 250 6.40 5.47 -13.50
CA GLY A 250 6.88 4.13 -13.20
C GLY A 250 7.14 3.27 -14.46
N ASP A 251 6.93 3.79 -15.67
CA ASP A 251 7.10 3.04 -16.91
C ASP A 251 8.57 3.09 -17.37
N ARG A 252 9.26 1.95 -17.31
CA ARG A 252 10.65 1.80 -17.74
C ARG A 252 10.88 2.18 -19.20
N ARG A 253 9.84 2.18 -20.05
CA ARG A 253 9.95 2.63 -21.45
C ARG A 253 10.28 4.11 -21.57
N ALA A 254 9.94 4.91 -20.56
CA ALA A 254 10.29 6.33 -20.50
C ALA A 254 11.81 6.56 -20.52
N LEU A 255 12.60 5.62 -19.99
CA LEU A 255 14.07 5.66 -20.00
C LEU A 255 14.67 5.54 -21.40
N HIS A 256 13.91 5.03 -22.37
CA HIS A 256 14.35 4.85 -23.75
C HIS A 256 13.79 5.91 -24.70
N GLY A 257 13.12 6.95 -24.17
CA GLY A 257 12.57 8.03 -24.99
C GLY A 257 11.32 7.63 -25.80
N ILE A 258 10.77 6.45 -25.58
CA ILE A 258 9.54 5.99 -26.24
C ILE A 258 8.36 6.29 -25.31
N VAL A 259 7.60 7.32 -25.64
CA VAL A 259 6.32 7.64 -24.98
C VAL A 259 5.22 7.49 -26.02
N LEU A 260 4.15 6.77 -25.68
CA LEU A 260 2.88 6.79 -26.40
C LEU A 260 2.05 7.98 -25.92
#